data_AF-X1IAE8-F1
#
_entry.id   AF-X1IAE8-F1
#
_cell.length_a   1.000
_cell.length_b   1.000
_cell.length_c   1.000
_cell.angle_alpha   90.00
_cell.angle_beta   90.00
_cell.angle_gamma   90.00
#
_symmetry.space_group_name_H-M   'P 1'
#
loop_
_entity.id
_entity.type
_entity.pdbx_description
1 polymer ?
#
loop_
_entity_poly.entity_id
_entity_poly.type
_entity_poly.pdbx_seq_one_letter_code
_entity_poly.pdbx_strand_id
1 'polypeptide(L)'
;MAVSYYWPYLVKSYDEAKVFYKYGGFMQSYTDELVRDLGWRSLGFFPRGLAGCSLREVPPEPGNPNVPKNMKIRVMPLKPCKLTYERLGYLPAAIPYIDVYTSIQTGVIDGQMGGGPIQGTVFKDVQGCWIQYNDYLEMWTWGVNEAAFEKLPQEYQTILINACQHQTEVQFNQIAANDEKFIQEMKDWDLEIVTLTPDELAACASAIRTDVWPQLEDMIGSALLSKLYEQVGLNPEEYMD
;
A
#
# COMPACT_ATOMS: atom_id res chain seq x y z
N MET A 1 -5.82 11.73 1.75
CA MET A 1 -6.04 10.27 1.85
C MET A 1 -5.12 9.46 0.95
N ALA A 2 -4.81 9.92 -0.28
CA ALA A 2 -3.94 9.16 -1.18
C ALA A 2 -2.57 8.84 -0.55
N VAL A 3 -1.85 9.84 -0.01
CA VAL A 3 -0.52 9.63 0.62
C VAL A 3 -0.57 8.68 1.82
N SER A 4 -1.60 8.80 2.66
CA SER A 4 -1.75 8.01 3.88
C SER A 4 -2.17 6.56 3.64
N TYR A 5 -2.69 6.26 2.45
CA TYR A 5 -3.11 4.93 2.05
C TYR A 5 -2.13 4.27 1.06
N TYR A 6 -1.80 4.98 -0.01
CA TYR A 6 -0.89 4.51 -1.07
C TYR A 6 0.02 5.65 -1.54
N TRP A 7 1.26 5.62 -1.07
CA TRP A 7 2.38 6.32 -1.67
C TRP A 7 3.49 5.29 -1.92
N PRO A 8 3.87 5.06 -3.19
CA PRO A 8 4.65 3.88 -3.53
C PRO A 8 6.09 4.01 -3.02
N TYR A 9 6.57 2.94 -2.39
CA TYR A 9 7.88 2.81 -1.76
C TYR A 9 8.18 3.89 -0.72
N LEU A 10 7.15 4.35 0.00
CA LEU A 10 7.31 5.28 1.12
C LEU A 10 8.01 4.63 2.33
N VAL A 11 7.65 3.39 2.64
CA VAL A 11 8.26 2.60 3.72
C VAL A 11 8.73 1.26 3.16
N LYS A 12 9.89 0.78 3.61
CA LYS A 12 10.53 -0.43 3.09
C LYS A 12 10.37 -1.65 4.01
N SER A 13 9.91 -1.45 5.24
CA SER A 13 9.74 -2.51 6.23
C SER A 13 8.61 -2.19 7.22
N TYR A 14 8.18 -3.21 7.96
CA TYR A 14 7.21 -3.03 9.06
C TYR A 14 7.74 -2.10 10.16
N ASP A 15 9.05 -2.14 10.44
CA ASP A 15 9.67 -1.30 11.47
C ASP A 15 9.67 0.18 11.06
N GLU A 16 10.05 0.47 9.82
CA GLU A 16 9.94 1.82 9.25
C GLU A 16 8.48 2.30 9.29
N ALA A 17 7.54 1.43 8.90
CA ALA A 17 6.12 1.74 8.91
C ALA A 17 5.58 2.02 10.32
N LYS A 18 6.00 1.25 11.33
CA LYS A 18 5.58 1.44 12.73
C LYS A 18 6.00 2.81 13.25
N VAL A 19 7.18 3.29 12.87
CA VAL A 19 7.65 4.64 13.21
C VAL A 19 6.86 5.71 12.44
N PHE A 20 6.69 5.52 11.14
CA PHE A 20 6.09 6.50 10.24
C PHE A 20 4.58 6.71 10.49
N TYR A 21 3.85 5.63 10.80
CA TYR A 21 2.40 5.62 11.05
C TYR A 21 2.05 5.59 12.54
N LYS A 22 2.99 5.89 13.44
CA LYS A 22 2.70 5.96 14.88
C LYS A 22 1.57 6.94 15.18
N TYR A 23 0.75 6.61 16.17
CA TYR A 23 -0.28 7.54 16.64
C TYR A 23 0.35 8.85 17.11
N GLY A 24 -0.27 9.98 16.76
CA GLY A 24 0.26 11.32 17.04
C GLY A 24 1.51 11.69 16.23
N GLY A 25 1.96 10.83 15.32
CA GLY A 25 3.02 11.12 14.36
C GLY A 25 2.54 11.99 13.19
N PHE A 26 3.49 12.37 12.35
CA PHE A 26 3.26 13.23 11.17
C PHE A 26 2.09 12.73 10.31
N MET A 27 2.08 11.45 9.94
CA MET A 27 1.04 10.90 9.09
C MET A 27 -0.34 10.92 9.71
N GLN A 28 -0.43 10.73 11.03
CA GLN A 28 -1.72 10.78 11.71
C GLN A 28 -2.27 12.20 11.71
N SER A 29 -1.46 13.19 12.04
CA SER A 29 -1.87 14.61 12.01
C SER A 29 -2.26 15.04 10.60
N TYR A 30 -1.44 14.72 9.59
CA TYR A 30 -1.75 15.00 8.19
C TYR A 30 -3.06 14.35 7.74
N THR A 31 -3.29 13.09 8.11
CA THR A 31 -4.50 12.37 7.72
C THR A 31 -5.73 12.94 8.41
N ASP A 32 -5.64 13.23 9.71
CA ASP A 32 -6.74 13.83 10.48
C ASP A 32 -7.09 15.20 9.88
N GLU A 33 -6.12 16.10 9.72
CA GLU A 33 -6.35 17.43 9.11
C GLU A 33 -7.08 17.34 7.76
N LEU A 34 -6.67 16.40 6.90
CA LEU A 34 -7.28 16.24 5.58
C LEU A 34 -8.73 15.73 5.63
N VAL A 35 -9.07 14.88 6.60
CA VAL A 35 -10.42 14.28 6.69
C VAL A 35 -11.38 15.09 7.57
N ARG A 36 -10.86 15.99 8.42
CA ARG A 36 -11.64 16.85 9.31
C ARG A 36 -12.60 17.77 8.58
N ASP A 37 -12.12 18.41 7.52
CA ASP A 37 -12.96 19.29 6.68
C ASP A 37 -14.08 18.51 5.95
N LEU A 38 -13.94 17.19 5.84
CA LEU A 38 -14.95 16.29 5.27
C LEU A 38 -15.94 15.77 6.32
N GLY A 39 -15.82 16.20 7.59
CA GLY A 39 -16.68 15.76 8.69
C GLY A 39 -16.28 14.41 9.31
N TRP A 40 -15.03 14.00 9.14
CA TRP A 40 -14.48 12.77 9.69
C TRP A 40 -13.28 13.08 10.59
N ARG A 41 -13.04 12.24 11.59
CA ARG A 41 -11.82 12.25 12.41
C ARG A 41 -11.07 10.96 12.23
N SER A 42 -9.76 11.06 12.02
CA SER A 42 -8.87 9.92 12.09
C SER A 42 -8.55 9.62 13.55
N LEU A 43 -8.75 8.38 13.97
CA LEU A 43 -8.42 7.85 15.31
C LEU A 43 -7.14 6.99 15.29
N GLY A 44 -6.42 6.97 14.17
CA GLY A 44 -5.22 6.18 13.98
C GLY A 44 -5.31 5.29 12.75
N PHE A 45 -4.38 4.37 12.65
CA PHE A 45 -4.28 3.49 11.49
C PHE A 45 -4.45 2.02 11.85
N PHE A 46 -4.76 1.19 10.87
CA PHE A 46 -4.86 -0.24 11.01
C PHE A 46 -4.05 -0.90 9.91
N PRO A 47 -2.79 -1.30 10.18
CA PRO A 47 -1.94 -1.89 9.16
C PRO A 47 -2.45 -3.29 8.81
N ARG A 48 -2.40 -3.64 7.51
CA ARG A 48 -2.95 -4.88 6.95
C ARG A 48 -1.88 -5.86 6.48
N GLY A 49 -0.93 -5.41 5.65
CA GLY A 49 0.21 -6.22 5.20
C GLY A 49 1.05 -5.49 4.15
N LEU A 50 2.27 -5.96 3.91
CA LEU A 50 3.09 -5.45 2.81
C LEU A 50 2.53 -5.96 1.49
N ALA A 51 2.32 -5.06 0.56
CA ALA A 51 1.54 -5.38 -0.62
C ALA A 51 2.30 -6.25 -1.63
N GLY A 52 1.52 -7.05 -2.35
CA GLY A 52 1.98 -7.81 -3.50
C GLY A 52 0.95 -7.83 -4.62
N CYS A 53 1.14 -8.76 -5.54
CA CYS A 53 0.28 -8.97 -6.70
C CYS A 53 -0.13 -10.44 -6.80
N SER A 54 -1.39 -10.67 -7.13
CA SER A 54 -1.86 -11.97 -7.64
C SER A 54 -1.91 -11.89 -9.15
N LEU A 55 -1.20 -12.76 -9.86
CA LEU A 55 -1.18 -12.82 -11.33
C LEU A 55 -1.47 -14.24 -11.80
N ARG A 56 -1.97 -14.38 -13.03
CA ARG A 56 -2.24 -15.69 -13.66
C ARG A 56 -0.96 -16.46 -14.00
N GLU A 57 0.13 -15.76 -14.26
CA GLU A 57 1.43 -16.32 -14.64
C GLU A 57 2.55 -15.41 -14.12
N VAL A 58 3.75 -15.97 -13.92
CA VAL A 58 4.92 -15.18 -13.55
C VAL A 58 5.36 -14.31 -14.74
N PRO A 59 5.44 -12.98 -14.57
CA PRO A 59 5.86 -12.06 -15.61
C PRO A 59 7.38 -12.14 -15.83
N PRO A 60 7.89 -11.69 -16.99
CA PRO A 60 9.32 -11.67 -17.26
C PRO A 60 10.08 -10.72 -16.31
N GLU A 61 11.12 -11.23 -15.66
CA GLU A 61 12.01 -10.48 -14.76
C GLU A 61 11.24 -9.55 -13.80
N PRO A 62 10.42 -10.09 -12.88
CA PRO A 62 9.48 -9.31 -12.08
C PRO A 62 10.14 -8.18 -11.27
N GLY A 63 11.42 -8.35 -10.88
CA GLY A 63 12.24 -7.36 -10.17
C GLY A 63 12.97 -6.34 -11.05
N ASN A 64 12.86 -6.43 -12.38
CA ASN A 64 13.49 -5.49 -13.30
C ASN A 64 12.47 -4.46 -13.81
N PRO A 65 12.47 -3.21 -13.34
CA PRO A 65 11.48 -2.21 -13.74
C PRO A 65 11.63 -1.76 -15.21
N ASN A 66 12.71 -2.13 -15.91
CA ASN A 66 12.95 -1.73 -17.29
C ASN A 66 12.50 -2.79 -18.31
N VAL A 67 12.01 -3.94 -17.85
CA VAL A 67 11.50 -5.02 -18.72
C VAL A 67 9.97 -4.94 -18.81
N PRO A 68 9.40 -4.79 -20.02
CA PRO A 68 7.95 -4.85 -20.21
C PRO A 68 7.40 -6.20 -19.78
N LYS A 69 6.40 -6.19 -18.90
CA LYS A 69 5.72 -7.40 -18.43
C LYS A 69 4.65 -7.85 -19.42
N ASN A 70 4.08 -6.91 -20.19
CA ASN A 70 3.00 -7.14 -21.16
C ASN A 70 1.76 -7.81 -20.55
N MET A 71 1.52 -7.62 -19.25
CA MET A 71 0.37 -8.16 -18.53
C MET A 71 -0.57 -7.03 -18.10
N LYS A 72 -1.86 -7.22 -18.29
CA LYS A 72 -2.91 -6.31 -17.83
C LYS A 72 -3.13 -6.53 -16.35
N ILE A 73 -2.78 -5.57 -15.52
CA ILE A 73 -2.95 -5.68 -14.07
C ILE A 73 -4.04 -4.73 -13.59
N ARG A 74 -4.97 -5.18 -12.75
CA ARG A 74 -5.84 -4.23 -12.06
C ARG A 74 -5.00 -3.40 -11.11
N VAL A 75 -5.19 -2.09 -11.14
CA VAL A 75 -4.80 -1.16 -10.08
C VAL A 75 -6.01 -0.62 -9.35
N MET A 76 -5.83 -0.22 -8.08
CA MET A 76 -6.78 0.65 -7.40
C MET A 76 -6.96 1.94 -8.23
N PRO A 77 -8.16 2.57 -8.25
CA PRO A 77 -8.43 3.77 -9.04
C PRO A 77 -7.77 5.03 -8.45
N LEU A 78 -6.47 4.96 -8.20
CA LEU A 78 -5.60 6.00 -7.67
C LEU A 78 -4.49 6.27 -8.69
N LYS A 79 -4.27 7.54 -9.05
CA LYS A 79 -3.21 7.96 -9.97
C LYS A 79 -1.83 7.39 -9.60
N PRO A 80 -1.39 7.39 -8.32
CA PRO A 80 -0.13 6.77 -7.91
C PRO A 80 -0.02 5.28 -8.27
N CYS A 81 -1.07 4.48 -8.08
CA CYS A 81 -1.05 3.05 -8.40
C CYS A 81 -0.88 2.83 -9.90
N LYS A 82 -1.60 3.60 -10.72
CA LYS A 82 -1.48 3.55 -12.18
C LYS A 82 -0.05 3.84 -12.63
N LEU A 83 0.52 4.98 -12.22
CA LEU A 83 1.87 5.37 -12.61
C LEU A 83 2.93 4.37 -12.12
N THR A 84 2.74 3.82 -10.92
CA THR A 84 3.67 2.82 -10.35
C THR A 84 3.71 1.57 -11.21
N TYR A 85 2.56 0.99 -11.55
CA TYR A 85 2.51 -0.26 -12.31
C TYR A 85 2.80 -0.06 -13.80
N GLU A 86 2.51 1.11 -14.39
CA GLU A 86 3.05 1.48 -15.71
C GLU A 86 4.58 1.47 -15.68
N ARG A 87 5.18 2.10 -14.65
CA ARG A 87 6.64 2.20 -14.54
C ARG A 87 7.34 0.86 -14.24
N LEU A 88 6.64 -0.07 -13.58
CA LEU A 88 7.09 -1.45 -13.38
C LEU A 88 6.90 -2.33 -14.63
N GLY A 89 6.38 -1.78 -15.74
CA GLY A 89 6.26 -2.46 -17.03
C GLY A 89 4.94 -3.21 -17.26
N TYR A 90 3.93 -3.02 -16.40
CA TYR A 90 2.60 -3.59 -16.59
C TYR A 90 1.69 -2.67 -17.42
N LEU A 91 0.53 -3.20 -17.79
CA LEU A 91 -0.56 -2.46 -18.45
C LEU A 91 -1.71 -2.25 -17.46
N PRO A 92 -1.69 -1.20 -16.60
CA PRO A 92 -2.66 -1.10 -15.54
C PRO A 92 -4.06 -0.69 -16.01
N ALA A 93 -5.06 -1.35 -15.44
CA ALA A 93 -6.47 -1.04 -15.60
C ALA A 93 -7.09 -0.65 -14.24
N ALA A 94 -7.68 0.55 -14.15
CA ALA A 94 -8.35 0.97 -12.92
C ALA A 94 -9.71 0.26 -12.81
N ILE A 95 -9.80 -0.73 -11.91
CA ILE A 95 -11.01 -1.54 -11.71
C ILE A 95 -11.39 -1.56 -10.22
N PRO A 96 -12.66 -1.30 -9.86
CA PRO A 96 -13.15 -1.42 -8.49
C PRO A 96 -12.90 -2.83 -7.93
N TYR A 97 -12.55 -2.92 -6.64
CA TYR A 97 -12.12 -4.20 -6.04
C TYR A 97 -13.16 -5.33 -6.20
N ILE A 98 -14.46 -5.00 -6.13
CA ILE A 98 -15.56 -5.97 -6.25
C ILE A 98 -15.62 -6.67 -7.62
N ASP A 99 -15.11 -6.04 -8.68
CA ASP A 99 -15.14 -6.58 -10.03
C ASP A 99 -13.86 -7.34 -10.39
N VAL A 100 -12.84 -7.31 -9.53
CA VAL A 100 -11.49 -7.85 -9.82
C VAL A 100 -11.52 -9.35 -10.04
N TYR A 101 -12.14 -10.10 -9.13
CA TYR A 101 -12.15 -11.55 -9.21
C TYR A 101 -12.76 -12.03 -10.54
N THR A 102 -13.93 -11.48 -10.90
CA THR A 102 -14.60 -11.79 -12.16
C THR A 102 -13.79 -11.33 -13.37
N SER A 103 -13.11 -10.18 -13.28
CA SER A 103 -12.26 -9.68 -14.36
C SER A 103 -11.04 -10.56 -14.63
N ILE A 104 -10.44 -11.15 -13.58
CA ILE A 104 -9.36 -12.15 -13.73
C ILE A 104 -9.93 -13.46 -14.29
N GLN A 105 -11.06 -13.92 -13.74
CA GLN A 105 -11.72 -15.16 -14.15
C GLN A 105 -12.08 -15.16 -15.64
N THR A 106 -12.57 -14.03 -16.14
CA THR A 106 -12.99 -13.85 -17.55
C THR A 106 -11.86 -13.44 -18.49
N GLY A 107 -10.65 -13.20 -17.98
CA GLY A 107 -9.48 -12.82 -18.78
C GLY A 107 -9.48 -11.37 -19.28
N VAL A 108 -10.28 -10.48 -18.67
CA VAL A 108 -10.22 -9.03 -18.95
C VAL A 108 -8.88 -8.45 -18.49
N ILE A 109 -8.38 -8.96 -17.37
CA ILE A 109 -7.08 -8.66 -16.76
C ILE A 109 -6.38 -9.96 -16.38
N ASP A 110 -5.05 -9.90 -16.28
CA ASP A 110 -4.18 -11.02 -15.93
C ASP A 110 -3.92 -11.14 -14.42
N GLY A 111 -4.40 -10.18 -13.64
CA GLY A 111 -4.26 -10.20 -12.19
C GLY A 111 -4.52 -8.84 -11.54
N GLN A 112 -4.09 -8.68 -10.30
CA GLN A 112 -4.35 -7.50 -9.49
C GLN A 112 -3.15 -7.12 -8.63
N MET A 113 -2.97 -5.82 -8.42
CA MET A 113 -2.11 -5.30 -7.37
C MET A 113 -2.91 -4.86 -6.15
N GLY A 114 -2.25 -4.98 -5.00
CA GLY A 114 -2.67 -4.38 -3.75
C GLY A 114 -3.00 -5.39 -2.67
N GLY A 115 -2.87 -4.90 -1.43
CA GLY A 115 -3.10 -5.61 -0.17
C GLY A 115 -2.03 -6.64 0.16
N GLY A 116 -1.97 -6.99 1.44
CA GLY A 116 -1.03 -7.99 1.96
C GLY A 116 -1.30 -9.41 1.45
N PRO A 117 -0.46 -10.40 1.78
CA PRO A 117 -0.55 -11.79 1.33
C PRO A 117 -1.89 -12.48 1.57
N ILE A 118 -2.71 -11.99 2.51
CA ILE A 118 -4.11 -12.42 2.65
C ILE A 118 -4.89 -12.33 1.33
N GLN A 119 -4.59 -11.36 0.46
CA GLN A 119 -5.19 -11.21 -0.87
C GLN A 119 -4.94 -12.41 -1.77
N GLY A 120 -3.76 -13.03 -1.67
CA GLY A 120 -3.48 -14.27 -2.35
C GLY A 120 -4.42 -15.41 -1.94
N THR A 121 -5.00 -15.39 -0.74
CA THR A 121 -6.03 -16.38 -0.38
C THR A 121 -7.39 -16.09 -1.04
N VAL A 122 -7.71 -14.81 -1.28
CA VAL A 122 -8.96 -14.36 -1.91
C VAL A 122 -9.01 -14.77 -3.38
N PHE A 123 -7.89 -14.67 -4.10
CA PHE A 123 -7.82 -14.96 -5.53
C PHE A 123 -7.39 -16.40 -5.84
N LYS A 124 -7.51 -17.33 -4.87
CA LYS A 124 -7.05 -18.74 -4.99
C LYS A 124 -7.31 -19.34 -6.36
N ASP A 125 -8.56 -19.31 -6.79
CA ASP A 125 -9.03 -20.11 -7.93
C ASP A 125 -8.82 -19.40 -9.27
N VAL A 126 -8.25 -18.19 -9.25
CA VAL A 126 -8.08 -17.35 -10.45
C VAL A 126 -6.65 -16.82 -10.62
N GLN A 127 -5.72 -17.15 -9.73
CA GLN A 127 -4.31 -16.75 -9.83
C GLN A 127 -3.40 -17.98 -10.05
N GLY A 128 -2.25 -17.77 -10.67
CA GLY A 128 -1.18 -18.76 -10.83
C GLY A 128 0.09 -18.45 -10.06
N CYS A 129 0.31 -17.19 -9.66
CA CYS A 129 1.41 -16.82 -8.78
C CYS A 129 1.09 -15.61 -7.88
N TRP A 130 1.87 -15.46 -6.82
CA TRP A 130 1.94 -14.27 -5.98
C TRP A 130 3.32 -13.62 -6.10
N ILE A 131 3.37 -12.30 -6.27
CA ILE A 131 4.64 -11.53 -6.31
C ILE A 131 4.66 -10.52 -5.17
N GLN A 132 5.67 -10.65 -4.31
CA GLN A 132 5.84 -9.78 -3.15
C GLN A 132 6.64 -8.51 -3.53
N TYR A 133 5.95 -7.50 -4.05
CA TYR A 133 6.57 -6.24 -4.49
C TYR A 133 6.94 -5.28 -3.36
N ASN A 134 6.27 -5.37 -2.20
CA ASN A 134 6.42 -4.45 -1.07
C ASN A 134 6.32 -2.98 -1.49
N ASP A 135 5.51 -2.67 -2.50
CA ASP A 135 5.39 -1.32 -3.08
C ASP A 135 4.65 -0.36 -2.16
N TYR A 136 3.87 -0.87 -1.21
CA TYR A 136 3.35 -0.11 -0.08
C TYR A 136 2.99 -1.04 1.07
N LEU A 137 2.84 -0.48 2.26
CA LEU A 137 2.15 -1.14 3.36
C LEU A 137 0.67 -0.74 3.31
N GLU A 138 -0.24 -1.71 3.17
CA GLU A 138 -1.65 -1.39 3.19
C GLU A 138 -2.07 -0.89 4.57
N MET A 139 -2.55 0.35 4.62
CA MET A 139 -2.86 1.06 5.85
C MET A 139 -4.30 1.54 5.86
N TRP A 140 -5.17 0.89 6.63
CA TRP A 140 -6.52 1.41 6.81
C TRP A 140 -6.54 2.52 7.86
N THR A 141 -7.55 3.39 7.83
CA THR A 141 -7.71 4.46 8.81
C THR A 141 -8.92 4.18 9.68
N TRP A 142 -8.74 4.26 10.99
CA TRP A 142 -9.86 4.30 11.92
C TRP A 142 -10.56 5.64 11.79
N GLY A 143 -11.74 5.66 11.18
CA GLY A 143 -12.51 6.88 10.95
C GLY A 143 -13.76 6.92 11.82
N VAL A 144 -14.09 8.09 12.34
CA VAL A 144 -15.39 8.37 12.99
C VAL A 144 -15.99 9.64 12.41
N ASN A 145 -17.32 9.75 12.35
CA ASN A 145 -17.95 11.02 12.04
C ASN A 145 -17.62 12.04 13.14
N GLU A 146 -17.11 13.20 12.73
CA GLU A 146 -16.58 14.19 13.67
C GLU A 146 -17.66 14.75 14.59
N ALA A 147 -18.80 15.17 14.03
CA ALA A 147 -19.88 15.74 14.80
C ALA A 147 -20.52 14.73 15.77
N ALA A 148 -20.53 13.44 15.44
CA ALA A 148 -20.96 12.38 16.34
C ALA A 148 -19.94 12.16 17.46
N PHE A 149 -18.65 12.19 17.15
CA PHE A 149 -17.57 12.03 18.12
C PHE A 149 -17.56 13.16 19.16
N GLU A 150 -17.68 14.42 18.72
CA GLU A 150 -17.68 15.58 19.63
C GLU A 150 -18.87 15.60 20.61
N LYS A 151 -19.99 14.96 20.24
CA LYS A 151 -21.16 14.84 21.12
C LYS A 151 -20.99 13.80 22.21
N LEU A 152 -20.00 12.92 22.09
CA LEU A 152 -19.72 11.94 23.14
C LEU A 152 -19.14 12.66 24.37
N PRO A 153 -19.52 12.25 25.59
CA PRO A 153 -18.78 12.64 26.78
C PRO A 153 -17.29 12.33 26.66
N GLN A 154 -16.44 13.16 27.26
CA GLN A 154 -14.97 13.07 27.18
C GLN A 154 -14.44 11.66 27.52
N GLU A 155 -15.08 10.97 28.46
CA GLU A 155 -14.75 9.60 28.84
C GLU A 155 -14.85 8.64 27.64
N TYR A 156 -15.96 8.68 26.90
CA TYR A 156 -16.18 7.81 25.75
C TYR A 156 -15.31 8.17 24.56
N GLN A 157 -15.03 9.46 24.35
CA GLN A 157 -14.03 9.90 23.36
C GLN A 157 -12.66 9.27 23.65
N THR A 158 -12.24 9.31 24.92
CA THR A 158 -10.98 8.76 25.38
C THR A 158 -10.93 7.24 25.22
N ILE A 159 -12.02 6.53 25.57
CA ILE A 159 -12.13 5.07 25.39
C ILE A 159 -11.97 4.68 23.92
N LEU A 160 -12.66 5.38 23.00
CA LEU A 160 -12.56 5.09 21.57
C LEU A 160 -11.15 5.30 21.02
N ILE A 161 -10.53 6.44 21.36
CA ILE A 161 -9.14 6.74 20.95
C ILE A 161 -8.19 5.64 21.45
N ASN A 162 -8.28 5.28 22.73
CA ASN A 162 -7.41 4.27 23.33
C ASN A 162 -7.61 2.88 22.70
N ALA A 163 -8.85 2.51 22.37
CA ALA A 163 -9.14 1.25 21.71
C ALA A 163 -8.52 1.17 20.30
N CYS A 164 -8.66 2.24 19.50
CA CYS A 164 -8.03 2.33 18.18
C CYS A 164 -6.50 2.28 18.27
N GLN A 165 -5.90 3.01 19.19
CA GLN A 165 -4.46 2.98 19.43
C GLN A 165 -3.96 1.59 19.83
N HIS A 166 -4.61 0.97 20.83
CA HIS A 166 -4.26 -0.36 21.28
C HIS A 166 -4.32 -1.37 20.13
N GLN A 167 -5.39 -1.34 19.33
CA GLN A 167 -5.51 -2.24 18.19
C GLN A 167 -4.47 -1.97 17.09
N THR A 168 -4.09 -0.70 16.89
CA THR A 168 -2.98 -0.32 15.98
C THR A 168 -1.68 -0.99 16.41
N GLU A 169 -1.34 -0.92 17.70
CA GLU A 169 -0.14 -1.52 18.27
C GLU A 169 -0.15 -3.05 18.17
N VAL A 170 -1.29 -3.68 18.49
CA VAL A 170 -1.48 -5.13 18.35
C VAL A 170 -1.24 -5.56 16.89
N GLN A 171 -1.81 -4.84 15.93
CA GLN A 171 -1.60 -5.14 14.51
C GLN A 171 -0.14 -4.99 14.10
N PHE A 172 0.55 -3.91 14.46
CA PHE A 172 1.98 -3.76 14.14
C PHE A 172 2.84 -4.88 14.74
N ASN A 173 2.46 -5.43 15.89
CA ASN A 173 3.20 -6.53 16.51
C ASN A 173 2.92 -7.89 15.86
N GLN A 174 1.82 -8.04 15.10
CA GLN A 174 1.39 -9.32 14.51
C GLN A 174 1.47 -9.37 12.99
N ILE A 175 1.49 -8.22 12.32
CA ILE A 175 1.36 -8.11 10.86
C ILE A 175 2.40 -8.93 10.09
N ALA A 176 3.67 -8.90 10.50
CA ALA A 176 4.71 -9.68 9.84
C ALA A 176 4.45 -11.20 9.94
N ALA A 177 4.04 -11.68 11.11
CA ALA A 177 3.70 -13.08 11.34
C ALA A 177 2.42 -13.49 10.58
N ASN A 178 1.44 -12.59 10.47
CA ASN A 178 0.24 -12.82 9.67
C ASN A 178 0.55 -12.91 8.18
N ASP A 179 1.39 -12.02 7.66
CA ASP A 179 1.82 -12.05 6.26
C ASP A 179 2.60 -13.34 5.94
N GLU A 180 3.52 -13.75 6.82
CA GLU A 180 4.23 -15.02 6.70
C GLU A 180 3.27 -16.22 6.73
N LYS A 181 2.28 -16.20 7.63
CA LYS A 181 1.24 -17.24 7.70
C LYS A 181 0.50 -17.37 6.37
N PHE A 182 0.03 -16.27 5.78
CA PHE A 182 -0.69 -16.32 4.51
C PHE A 182 0.21 -16.72 3.33
N ILE A 183 1.49 -16.32 3.35
CA ILE A 183 2.48 -16.83 2.39
C ILE A 183 2.64 -18.35 2.54
N GLN A 184 2.67 -18.87 3.76
CA GLN A 184 2.76 -20.31 4.00
C GLN A 184 1.48 -21.04 3.55
N GLU A 185 0.30 -20.50 3.83
CA GLU A 185 -0.97 -21.05 3.30
C GLU A 185 -0.95 -21.10 1.77
N MET A 186 -0.38 -20.09 1.11
CA MET A 186 -0.22 -20.12 -0.34
C MET A 186 0.84 -21.14 -0.83
N LYS A 187 1.83 -21.49 -0.02
CA LYS A 187 2.77 -22.57 -0.38
C LYS A 187 2.14 -23.94 -0.20
N ASP A 188 1.29 -24.11 0.82
CA ASP A 188 0.66 -25.39 1.17
C ASP A 188 -0.30 -25.91 0.09
N TRP A 189 -0.76 -25.05 -0.83
CA TRP A 189 -1.56 -25.42 -2.00
C TRP A 189 -0.78 -25.31 -3.32
N ASP A 190 0.56 -25.28 -3.27
CA ASP A 190 1.49 -25.27 -4.40
C ASP A 190 1.45 -24.02 -5.31
N LEU A 191 1.13 -22.83 -4.77
CA LEU A 191 1.19 -21.59 -5.56
C LEU A 191 2.64 -21.12 -5.72
N GLU A 192 2.98 -20.64 -6.90
CA GLU A 192 4.29 -20.04 -7.15
C GLU A 192 4.39 -18.68 -6.44
N ILE A 193 5.33 -18.57 -5.51
CA ILE A 193 5.61 -17.34 -4.76
C ILE A 193 6.93 -16.74 -5.25
N VAL A 194 6.85 -15.54 -5.81
CA VAL A 194 8.01 -14.76 -6.22
C VAL A 194 8.29 -13.70 -5.16
N THR A 195 9.40 -13.88 -4.45
CA THR A 195 9.93 -12.88 -3.52
C THR A 195 11.09 -12.17 -4.19
N LEU A 196 10.99 -10.84 -4.33
CA LEU A 196 12.07 -10.04 -4.88
C LEU A 196 13.25 -9.96 -3.90
N THR A 197 14.46 -10.01 -4.44
CA THR A 197 15.69 -9.77 -3.68
C THR A 197 15.77 -8.32 -3.20
N PRO A 198 16.61 -8.02 -2.18
CA PRO A 198 16.83 -6.64 -1.75
C PRO A 198 17.26 -5.70 -2.87
N ASP A 199 18.10 -6.17 -3.80
CA ASP A 199 18.59 -5.38 -4.94
C ASP A 199 17.48 -5.11 -5.97
N GLU A 200 16.63 -6.09 -6.24
CA GLU A 200 15.45 -5.92 -7.11
C GLU A 200 14.44 -4.94 -6.50
N LEU A 201 14.13 -5.08 -5.20
CA LEU A 201 13.26 -4.15 -4.49
C LEU A 201 13.83 -2.72 -4.52
N ALA A 202 15.15 -2.57 -4.34
CA ALA A 202 15.82 -1.29 -4.42
C ALA A 202 15.77 -0.71 -5.85
N ALA A 203 15.98 -1.53 -6.87
CA ALA A 203 15.87 -1.11 -8.27
C ALA A 203 14.46 -0.61 -8.62
N CYS A 204 13.41 -1.35 -8.23
CA CYS A 204 12.02 -0.92 -8.37
C CYS A 204 11.75 0.39 -7.60
N ALA A 205 12.15 0.47 -6.33
CA ALA A 205 11.91 1.66 -5.50
C ALA A 205 12.59 2.91 -6.08
N SER A 206 13.84 2.80 -6.53
CA SER A 206 14.58 3.91 -7.14
C SER A 206 13.91 4.38 -8.44
N ALA A 207 13.55 3.46 -9.34
CA ALA A 207 12.82 3.80 -10.57
C ALA A 207 11.51 4.55 -10.29
N ILE A 208 10.75 4.12 -9.27
CA ILE A 208 9.51 4.79 -8.88
C ILE A 208 9.76 6.17 -8.26
N ARG A 209 10.75 6.30 -7.38
CA ARG A 209 11.07 7.59 -6.74
C ARG A 209 11.58 8.62 -7.74
N THR A 210 12.36 8.19 -8.72
CA THR A 210 12.87 9.06 -9.80
C THR A 210 11.76 9.45 -10.78
N ASP A 211 11.02 8.47 -11.30
CA ASP A 211 10.15 8.71 -12.46
C ASP A 211 8.70 9.03 -12.06
N VAL A 212 8.20 8.53 -10.93
CA VAL A 212 6.78 8.65 -10.54
C VAL A 212 6.55 9.73 -9.49
N TRP A 213 7.38 9.83 -8.45
CA TRP A 213 7.15 10.81 -7.37
C TRP A 213 7.05 12.27 -7.87
N PRO A 214 7.88 12.75 -8.82
CA PRO A 214 7.73 14.09 -9.37
C PRO A 214 6.37 14.30 -10.07
N GLN A 215 5.85 13.29 -10.75
CA GLN A 215 4.53 13.36 -11.41
C GLN A 215 3.35 13.40 -10.43
N LEU A 216 3.60 13.07 -9.16
CA LEU A 216 2.63 13.14 -8.08
C LEU A 216 2.68 14.47 -7.31
N GLU A 217 3.65 15.34 -7.59
CA GLU A 217 3.81 16.62 -6.90
C GLU A 217 2.54 17.47 -6.97
N ASP A 218 1.92 17.58 -8.15
CA ASP A 218 0.67 18.33 -8.37
C ASP A 218 -0.49 17.88 -7.45
N MET A 219 -0.44 16.63 -6.95
CA MET A 219 -1.50 16.10 -6.08
C MET A 219 -1.33 16.51 -4.62
N ILE A 220 -0.10 16.76 -4.17
CA ILE A 220 0.22 16.90 -2.74
C ILE A 220 0.93 18.21 -2.42
N GLY A 221 1.42 18.92 -3.43
CA GLY A 221 2.24 20.12 -3.32
C GLY A 221 3.69 19.81 -2.96
N SER A 222 4.59 20.66 -3.44
CA SER A 222 6.04 20.59 -3.20
C SER A 222 6.39 20.45 -1.72
N ALA A 223 5.77 21.25 -0.85
CA ALA A 223 6.07 21.27 0.58
C ALA A 223 5.80 19.92 1.26
N LEU A 224 4.73 19.21 0.88
CA LEU A 224 4.45 17.88 1.42
C LEU A 224 5.39 16.85 0.81
N LEU A 225 5.67 16.92 -0.48
CA LEU A 225 6.62 16.04 -1.15
C LEU A 225 8.02 16.13 -0.52
N SER A 226 8.53 17.34 -0.26
CA SER A 226 9.81 17.56 0.43
C SER A 226 9.81 16.94 1.83
N LYS A 227 8.73 17.09 2.60
CA LYS A 227 8.61 16.44 3.91
C LYS A 227 8.64 14.92 3.79
N LEU A 228 8.00 14.34 2.77
CA LEU A 228 8.05 12.89 2.56
C LEU A 228 9.49 12.43 2.30
N TYR A 229 10.23 13.12 1.42
CA TYR A 229 11.65 12.85 1.17
C TYR A 229 12.50 12.90 2.45
N GLU A 230 12.33 13.93 3.27
CA GLU A 230 13.01 14.06 4.56
C GLU A 230 12.72 12.89 5.50
N GLN A 231 11.44 12.50 5.62
CA GLN A 231 11.03 11.41 6.52
C GLN A 231 11.60 10.05 6.12
N VAL A 232 11.86 9.84 4.82
CA VAL A 232 12.41 8.57 4.32
C VAL A 232 13.93 8.63 4.09
N GLY A 233 14.58 9.74 4.47
CA GLY A 233 16.02 9.94 4.40
C GLY A 233 16.56 10.00 2.96
N LEU A 234 15.79 10.56 2.03
CA LEU A 234 16.18 10.73 0.63
C LEU A 234 16.44 12.20 0.30
N ASN A 235 17.48 12.47 -0.49
CA ASN A 235 17.74 13.79 -1.05
C ASN A 235 17.23 13.85 -2.50
N PRO A 236 16.25 14.72 -2.84
CA PRO A 236 15.75 14.86 -4.21
C PRO A 236 16.84 15.15 -5.25
N GLU A 237 17.89 15.88 -4.87
CA GLU A 237 19.00 16.23 -5.77
C GLU A 237 19.84 15.02 -6.22
N GLU A 238 19.77 13.89 -5.51
CA GLU A 238 20.50 12.66 -5.88
C GLU A 238 19.80 11.85 -6.99
N TYR A 239 18.57 12.24 -7.37
CA TYR A 239 17.72 11.47 -8.28
C TYR A 239 17.06 12.30 -9.38
N MET A 240 17.31 13.61 -9.42
CA MET A 240 16.86 14.51 -10.48
C MET A 240 18.06 14.90 -11.34
N ASP A 241 18.33 14.10 -12.39
CA ASP A 241 19.24 14.47 -13.49
C ASP A 241 18.51 15.28 -14.58
#